data_AF-A0A519XXS7-F1
#
_entry.id   AF-A0A519XXS7-F1
#
_cell.length_a   1.000
_cell.length_b   1.000
_cell.length_c   1.000
_cell.angle_alpha   90.00
_cell.angle_beta   90.00
_cell.angle_gamma   90.00
#
_symmetry.space_group_name_H-M   'P 1'
#
loop_
_entity.id
_entity.type
_entity.pdbx_description
1 polymer ?
#
loop_
_entity_poly.entity_id
_entity_poly.type
_entity_poly.pdbx_seq_one_letter_code
_entity_poly.pdbx_strand_id
1 'polypeptide(L)'
;MLRIGASRIKLVFSYFFDDEESFLFNNNTKISDNKSLTIPNKTTNLVFGGTINICGKDLSWTIWKGEKDDQDMQMNLTSHIFETARIRIATIDKIHYSLIGKSQDFLKNLTCIVLDEAHYYDGVMGANVSYLLKRIHTVKEAMELPSPNIFLASATLANSLKFASDLTSKKENDIVHI
;
A
#
# COMPACT_ATOMS: atom_id res chain seq x y z
N MET A 1 -18.44 -0.06 5.57
CA MET A 1 -18.05 1.20 4.91
C MET A 1 -16.62 1.50 5.32
N LEU A 2 -15.69 1.64 4.37
CA LEU A 2 -14.30 2.00 4.65
C LEU A 2 -14.27 3.35 5.36
N ARG A 3 -13.96 3.36 6.67
CA ARG A 3 -13.77 4.59 7.43
C ARG A 3 -12.30 4.94 7.38
N ILE A 4 -12.01 6.11 6.83
CA ILE A 4 -10.66 6.61 6.63
C ILE A 4 -10.65 8.01 7.23
N GLY A 5 -9.83 8.22 8.26
CA GLY A 5 -9.66 9.54 8.87
C GLY A 5 -9.08 10.55 7.87
N ALA A 6 -9.22 11.85 8.15
CA ALA A 6 -8.82 12.96 7.27
C ALA A 6 -7.30 13.15 7.05
N SER A 7 -6.50 12.10 7.28
CA SER A 7 -5.04 12.15 7.20
C SER A 7 -4.51 11.71 5.84
N ARG A 8 -3.42 12.34 5.35
CA ARG A 8 -2.70 11.91 4.14
C ARG A 8 -2.22 10.47 4.27
N ILE A 9 -2.55 9.65 3.27
CA ILE A 9 -2.26 8.21 3.18
C ILE A 9 -1.14 7.98 2.19
N LYS A 10 -0.25 7.08 2.56
CA LYS A 10 0.75 6.44 1.72
C LYS A 10 0.34 4.98 1.55
N LEU A 11 0.33 4.50 0.33
CA LEU A 11 0.06 3.11 -0.01
C LEU A 11 1.38 2.44 -0.41
N VAL A 12 1.66 1.29 0.16
CA VAL A 12 2.82 0.46 -0.18
C VAL A 12 2.28 -0.87 -0.70
N PHE A 13 2.73 -1.26 -1.87
CA PHE A 13 2.49 -2.59 -2.43
C PHE A 13 3.69 -3.47 -2.11
N SER A 14 3.43 -4.60 -1.47
CA SER A 14 4.42 -5.67 -1.30
C SER A 14 3.95 -6.86 -2.12
N TYR A 15 4.84 -7.38 -2.98
CA TYR A 15 4.61 -8.58 -3.77
C TYR A 15 4.64 -9.84 -2.88
N PHE A 16 5.44 -9.83 -1.82
CA PHE A 16 5.61 -10.96 -0.89
C PHE A 16 4.78 -10.79 0.39
N PHE A 17 3.47 -10.64 0.28
CA PHE A 17 2.63 -10.61 1.49
C PHE A 17 2.07 -12.00 1.81
N ASP A 18 2.94 -12.94 2.17
CA ASP A 18 2.56 -14.25 2.70
C ASP A 18 2.52 -14.23 4.24
N ASP A 19 1.91 -15.23 4.89
CA ASP A 19 1.78 -15.27 6.36
C ASP A 19 3.15 -15.23 7.09
N GLU A 20 4.24 -15.60 6.42
CA GLU A 20 5.62 -15.49 6.91
C GLU A 20 6.19 -14.06 6.91
N GLU A 21 5.61 -13.07 6.20
CA GLU A 21 6.08 -11.67 6.31
C GLU A 21 5.41 -10.88 7.45
N SER A 22 4.29 -11.37 7.99
CA SER A 22 3.79 -10.94 9.30
C SER A 22 4.90 -11.02 10.36
N PHE A 23 5.81 -11.98 10.19
CA PHE A 23 6.98 -12.21 11.04
C PHE A 23 8.06 -11.12 10.91
N LEU A 24 8.20 -10.46 9.75
CA LEU A 24 9.08 -9.29 9.55
C LEU A 24 8.57 -8.04 10.28
N PHE A 25 7.34 -8.05 10.80
CA PHE A 25 6.86 -7.01 11.71
C PHE A 25 6.87 -7.46 13.18
N ASN A 26 7.16 -8.74 13.44
CA ASN A 26 6.94 -9.37 14.75
C ASN A 26 8.24 -9.70 15.49
N ASN A 27 9.36 -9.98 14.80
CA ASN A 27 10.61 -10.39 15.45
C ASN A 27 11.87 -9.74 14.85
N ASN A 28 12.52 -8.88 15.63
CA ASN A 28 13.87 -8.28 15.45
C ASN A 28 14.10 -7.23 14.35
N THR A 29 13.14 -6.98 13.48
CA THR A 29 13.13 -5.81 12.59
C THR A 29 12.54 -4.63 13.36
N LYS A 30 13.41 -3.73 13.83
CA LYS A 30 13.17 -2.50 14.62
C LYS A 30 12.28 -1.44 13.93
N ILE A 31 11.36 -1.85 13.07
CA ILE A 31 10.50 -0.94 12.32
C ILE A 31 9.43 -0.36 13.26
N SER A 32 8.80 -1.18 14.09
CA SER A 32 7.73 -0.71 14.99
C SER A 32 8.09 -0.85 16.47
N ASP A 33 7.53 0.01 17.31
CA ASP A 33 7.55 -0.21 18.76
C ASP A 33 6.67 -1.42 19.07
N ASN A 34 7.21 -2.47 19.71
CA ASN A 34 6.49 -3.68 20.08
C ASN A 34 5.21 -3.37 20.88
N LYS A 35 5.17 -2.27 21.64
CA LYS A 35 3.98 -1.86 22.41
C LYS A 35 2.86 -1.28 21.54
N SER A 36 3.18 -0.88 20.32
CA SER A 36 2.22 -0.28 19.37
C SER A 36 1.48 -1.32 18.51
N LEU A 37 1.93 -2.58 18.53
CA LEU A 37 1.43 -3.61 17.64
C LEU A 37 -0.04 -3.92 17.91
N THR A 38 -0.83 -3.97 16.84
CA THR A 38 -2.25 -4.31 16.90
C THR A 38 -2.48 -5.69 16.32
N ILE A 39 -3.09 -6.56 17.14
CA ILE A 39 -3.48 -7.93 16.78
C ILE A 39 -5.02 -7.96 16.84
N PRO A 40 -5.73 -7.96 15.69
CA PRO A 40 -7.19 -7.91 15.65
C PRO A 40 -7.82 -9.15 16.28
N ASN A 41 -7.21 -10.31 16.03
CA ASN A 41 -7.61 -11.60 16.58
C ASN A 41 -6.47 -12.20 17.40
N LYS A 42 -6.63 -12.23 18.72
CA LYS A 42 -5.60 -12.74 19.65
C LYS A 42 -5.30 -14.23 19.49
N THR A 43 -6.10 -14.96 18.73
CA THR A 43 -5.95 -16.40 18.49
C THR A 43 -4.89 -16.70 17.44
N THR A 44 -4.70 -15.81 16.46
CA THR A 44 -3.79 -16.03 15.33
C THR A 44 -2.41 -15.42 15.54
N ASN A 45 -2.24 -14.55 16.54
CA ASN A 45 -1.01 -13.75 16.78
C ASN A 45 -0.54 -12.93 15.56
N LEU A 46 -1.42 -12.72 14.57
CA LEU A 46 -1.11 -11.94 13.38
C LEU A 46 -1.21 -10.43 13.69
N VAL A 47 -0.12 -9.73 13.44
CA VAL A 47 -0.03 -8.28 13.60
C VAL A 47 -0.56 -7.63 12.33
N PHE A 48 -1.51 -6.69 12.48
CA PHE A 48 -2.13 -5.96 11.37
C PHE A 48 -1.83 -4.46 11.37
N GLY A 49 -1.02 -3.98 12.31
CA GLY A 49 -0.60 -2.59 12.33
C GLY A 49 0.23 -2.23 13.55
N GLY A 50 0.75 -1.02 13.54
CA GLY A 50 1.58 -0.47 14.61
C GLY A 50 2.02 0.95 14.29
N THR A 51 3.04 1.44 15.00
CA THR A 51 3.65 2.75 14.75
C THR A 51 5.15 2.62 14.50
N ILE A 52 5.63 3.40 13.52
CA ILE A 52 7.04 3.52 13.17
C ILE A 52 7.48 4.93 13.53
N ASN A 53 8.60 5.08 14.25
CA ASN A 53 9.20 6.39 14.48
C ASN A 53 10.18 6.74 13.36
N ILE A 54 9.87 7.78 12.60
CA ILE A 54 10.75 8.30 11.56
C ILE A 54 11.09 9.74 11.91
N CYS A 55 12.36 10.00 12.21
CA CYS A 55 12.88 11.33 12.56
C CYS A 55 12.06 12.01 13.70
N GLY A 56 11.71 11.27 14.74
CA GLY A 56 10.95 11.79 15.88
C GLY A 56 9.45 11.97 15.62
N LYS A 57 8.93 11.47 14.48
CA LYS A 57 7.49 11.45 14.18
C LYS A 57 6.99 10.03 14.13
N ASP A 58 5.91 9.76 14.86
CA ASP A 58 5.23 8.48 14.82
C ASP A 58 4.29 8.43 13.61
N LEU A 59 4.42 7.36 12.83
CA LEU A 59 3.60 7.04 11.68
C LEU A 59 2.90 5.72 11.91
N SER A 60 1.57 5.76 12.02
CA SER A 60 0.74 4.57 12.06
C SER A 60 0.74 3.87 10.71
N TRP A 61 0.91 2.54 10.74
CA TRP A 61 0.77 1.68 9.58
C TRP A 61 -0.21 0.55 9.85
N THR A 62 -0.80 0.02 8.79
CA THR A 62 -1.69 -1.15 8.85
C THR A 62 -1.56 -2.00 7.59
N ILE A 63 -1.98 -3.26 7.69
CA ILE A 63 -2.05 -4.20 6.59
C ILE A 63 -3.46 -4.21 5.99
N TRP A 64 -3.52 -4.30 4.67
CA TRP A 64 -4.73 -4.39 3.89
C TRP A 64 -4.58 -5.50 2.83
N LYS A 65 -4.79 -6.76 3.25
CA LYS A 65 -4.59 -7.96 2.42
C LYS A 65 -5.88 -8.77 2.22
N GLY A 66 -5.79 -9.80 1.37
CA GLY A 66 -6.81 -10.84 1.19
C GLY A 66 -8.13 -10.41 0.57
N GLU A 67 -9.05 -11.35 0.37
CA GLU A 67 -10.37 -11.08 -0.20
C GLU A 67 -11.49 -11.19 0.85
N LYS A 68 -12.70 -11.55 0.43
CA LYS A 68 -13.96 -11.36 1.16
C LYS A 68 -14.07 -12.18 2.45
N ASP A 69 -13.31 -13.26 2.60
CA ASP A 69 -13.51 -14.28 3.65
C ASP A 69 -12.40 -14.31 4.72
N ASP A 70 -11.49 -13.34 4.71
CA ASP A 70 -10.46 -13.19 5.76
C ASP A 70 -11.05 -12.50 7.00
N GLN A 71 -11.35 -13.29 8.04
CA GLN A 71 -11.95 -12.81 9.30
C GLN A 71 -11.05 -11.81 10.03
N ASP A 72 -9.74 -12.05 10.07
CA ASP A 72 -8.80 -11.18 10.77
C ASP A 72 -8.71 -9.82 10.06
N MET A 73 -8.72 -9.83 8.72
CA MET A 73 -8.79 -8.60 7.94
C MET A 73 -10.14 -7.89 8.11
N GLN A 74 -11.27 -8.60 8.15
CA GLN A 74 -12.57 -7.98 8.40
C GLN A 74 -12.61 -7.27 9.77
N MET A 75 -12.05 -7.90 10.80
CA MET A 75 -11.87 -7.26 12.11
C MET A 75 -10.97 -6.03 11.98
N ASN A 76 -9.81 -6.16 11.31
CA ASN A 76 -8.88 -5.06 11.13
C ASN A 76 -9.50 -3.86 10.38
N LEU A 77 -10.34 -4.08 9.36
CA LEU A 77 -11.03 -3.01 8.59
C LEU A 77 -11.90 -2.09 9.45
N THR A 78 -12.32 -2.56 10.63
CA THR A 78 -13.14 -1.80 11.60
C THR A 78 -12.34 -1.26 12.77
N SER A 79 -11.05 -1.56 12.84
CA SER A 79 -10.16 -1.14 13.92
C SER A 79 -9.76 0.33 13.81
N HIS A 80 -9.44 0.92 14.96
CA HIS A 80 -8.94 2.30 15.02
C HIS A 80 -7.59 2.47 14.29
N ILE A 81 -6.71 1.46 14.34
CA ILE A 81 -5.42 1.51 13.64
C ILE A 81 -5.65 1.56 12.13
N PHE A 82 -6.60 0.82 11.59
CA PHE A 82 -6.88 0.84 10.15
C PHE A 82 -7.49 2.17 9.70
N GLU A 83 -8.38 2.76 10.50
CA GLU A 83 -9.01 4.05 10.20
C GLU A 83 -7.97 5.19 10.17
N THR A 84 -7.04 5.19 11.13
CA THR A 84 -6.07 6.27 11.35
C THR A 84 -4.72 6.04 10.69
N ALA A 85 -4.47 4.84 10.14
CA ALA A 85 -3.21 4.50 9.49
C ALA A 85 -2.86 5.47 8.37
N ARG A 86 -1.66 6.05 8.47
CA ARG A 86 -1.06 6.89 7.45
C ARG A 86 -0.32 6.10 6.40
N ILE A 87 0.10 4.87 6.72
CA ILE A 87 0.71 3.93 5.80
C ILE A 87 -0.21 2.71 5.71
N ARG A 88 -0.60 2.32 4.50
CA ARG A 88 -1.31 1.06 4.25
C ARG A 88 -0.41 0.18 3.41
N ILE A 89 -0.12 -1.01 3.91
CA ILE A 89 0.59 -2.04 3.16
C ILE A 89 -0.48 -2.95 2.57
N ALA A 90 -0.53 -3.07 1.26
CA ALA A 90 -1.61 -3.78 0.59
C ALA A 90 -1.11 -4.71 -0.49
N THR A 91 -1.90 -5.76 -0.73
CA THR A 91 -1.75 -6.57 -1.95
C THR A 91 -2.45 -5.87 -3.11
N ILE A 92 -1.99 -6.14 -4.33
CA ILE A 92 -2.58 -5.58 -5.55
C ILE A 92 -4.07 -5.95 -5.63
N ASP A 93 -4.40 -7.23 -5.48
CA ASP A 93 -5.79 -7.71 -5.56
C ASP A 93 -6.72 -7.04 -4.56
N LYS A 94 -6.24 -6.76 -3.33
CA LYS A 94 -7.04 -6.05 -2.34
C LYS A 94 -7.45 -4.67 -2.83
N ILE A 95 -6.51 -3.94 -3.43
CA ILE A 95 -6.79 -2.62 -3.97
C ILE A 95 -7.72 -2.73 -5.17
N HIS A 96 -7.52 -3.70 -6.06
CA HIS A 96 -8.47 -3.93 -7.16
C HIS A 96 -9.89 -4.11 -6.66
N TYR A 97 -10.08 -5.00 -5.70
CA TYR A 97 -11.37 -5.27 -5.09
C TYR A 97 -11.95 -4.02 -4.42
N SER A 98 -11.14 -3.31 -3.64
CA SER A 98 -11.59 -2.18 -2.83
C SER A 98 -11.90 -0.93 -3.66
N LEU A 99 -11.34 -0.81 -4.86
CA LEU A 99 -11.66 0.29 -5.79
C LEU A 99 -13.00 0.10 -6.52
N ILE A 100 -13.58 -1.11 -6.51
CA ILE A 100 -14.87 -1.41 -7.18
C ILE A 100 -16.07 -0.80 -6.42
N GLY A 101 -15.92 -0.37 -5.16
CA GLY A 101 -17.00 0.23 -4.37
C GLY A 101 -16.54 1.31 -3.39
N LYS A 102 -17.12 2.51 -3.48
CA LYS A 102 -16.96 3.65 -2.56
C LYS A 102 -15.52 3.88 -2.06
N SER A 103 -14.60 4.08 -3.00
CA SER A 103 -13.17 4.34 -2.76
C SER A 103 -12.81 5.83 -2.66
N GLN A 104 -13.79 6.73 -2.76
CA GLN A 104 -13.53 8.17 -2.82
C GLN A 104 -12.76 8.69 -1.60
N ASP A 105 -13.09 8.23 -0.39
CA ASP A 105 -12.43 8.72 0.83
C ASP A 105 -10.99 8.20 0.95
N PHE A 106 -10.71 7.00 0.43
CA PHE A 106 -9.35 6.50 0.29
C PHE A 106 -8.56 7.34 -0.73
N LEU A 107 -9.13 7.52 -1.92
CA LEU A 107 -8.47 8.21 -3.03
C LEU A 107 -8.25 9.71 -2.78
N LYS A 108 -9.16 10.36 -2.04
CA LYS A 108 -8.99 11.75 -1.54
C LYS A 108 -7.72 11.91 -0.73
N ASN A 109 -7.42 10.93 0.11
CA ASN A 109 -6.31 10.99 1.04
C ASN A 109 -5.04 10.31 0.50
N LEU A 110 -5.13 9.54 -0.59
CA LEU A 110 -3.99 8.87 -1.21
C LEU A 110 -3.01 9.88 -1.82
N THR A 111 -1.81 9.99 -1.27
CA THR A 111 -0.79 10.97 -1.71
C THR A 111 0.46 10.33 -2.30
N CYS A 112 0.68 9.05 -2.02
CA CYS A 112 1.89 8.34 -2.38
C CYS A 112 1.58 6.87 -2.61
N ILE A 113 2.19 6.30 -3.64
CA ILE A 113 2.21 4.87 -3.93
C ILE A 113 3.68 4.43 -3.97
N VAL A 114 4.01 3.37 -3.26
CA VAL A 114 5.30 2.69 -3.33
C VAL A 114 5.05 1.30 -3.88
N LEU A 115 5.75 0.95 -4.96
CA LEU A 115 5.76 -0.37 -5.55
C LEU A 115 7.10 -1.01 -5.18
N ASP A 116 7.07 -1.85 -4.15
CA ASP A 116 8.26 -2.55 -3.68
C ASP A 116 8.53 -3.79 -4.56
N GLU A 117 9.81 -4.17 -4.65
CA GLU A 117 10.31 -5.18 -5.57
C GLU A 117 9.75 -5.05 -6.99
N ALA A 118 9.83 -3.84 -7.54
CA ALA A 118 9.18 -3.46 -8.78
C ALA A 118 9.59 -4.33 -9.97
N HIS A 119 10.72 -5.04 -9.92
CA HIS A 119 11.09 -6.01 -10.96
C HIS A 119 10.08 -7.16 -11.13
N TYR A 120 9.21 -7.46 -10.15
CA TYR A 120 8.12 -8.43 -10.31
C TYR A 120 6.93 -7.89 -11.12
N TYR A 121 6.83 -6.58 -11.32
CA TYR A 121 5.72 -5.98 -12.06
C TYR A 121 6.02 -5.91 -13.56
N ASP A 122 6.36 -7.04 -14.16
CA ASP A 122 6.59 -7.21 -15.60
C ASP A 122 5.51 -8.12 -16.24
N GLY A 123 5.54 -8.22 -17.57
CA GLY A 123 4.61 -9.07 -18.33
C GLY A 123 3.14 -8.82 -17.98
N VAL A 124 2.41 -9.90 -17.65
CA VAL A 124 0.98 -9.85 -17.30
C VAL A 124 0.75 -9.11 -15.99
N MET A 125 1.62 -9.32 -15.00
CA MET A 125 1.49 -8.67 -13.70
C MET A 125 1.74 -7.16 -13.83
N GLY A 126 2.77 -6.76 -14.57
CA GLY A 126 3.05 -5.36 -14.90
C GLY A 126 1.90 -4.69 -15.64
N ALA A 127 1.26 -5.38 -16.59
CA ALA A 127 0.06 -4.86 -17.25
C ALA A 127 -1.07 -4.62 -16.23
N ASN A 128 -1.33 -5.55 -15.31
CA ASN A 128 -2.34 -5.39 -14.26
C ASN A 128 -2.07 -4.16 -13.38
N VAL A 129 -0.82 -4.02 -12.91
CA VAL A 129 -0.39 -2.87 -12.11
C VAL A 129 -0.49 -1.56 -12.90
N SER A 130 -0.11 -1.55 -14.19
CA SER A 130 -0.24 -0.37 -15.04
C SER A 130 -1.71 0.08 -15.18
N TYR A 131 -2.64 -0.85 -15.38
CA TYR A 131 -4.07 -0.55 -15.42
C TYR A 131 -4.60 -0.08 -14.06
N LEU A 132 -4.10 -0.63 -12.95
CA LEU A 132 -4.44 -0.14 -11.61
C LEU A 132 -4.03 1.33 -11.43
N LEU A 133 -2.79 1.67 -11.77
CA LEU A 133 -2.26 3.03 -11.66
C LEU A 133 -3.05 4.01 -12.54
N LYS A 134 -3.36 3.62 -13.79
CA LYS A 134 -4.22 4.40 -14.70
C LYS A 134 -5.59 4.66 -14.09
N ARG A 135 -6.24 3.63 -13.55
CA ARG A 135 -7.56 3.78 -12.91
C ARG A 135 -7.50 4.74 -11.72
N ILE A 136 -6.47 4.63 -10.87
CA ILE A 136 -6.28 5.57 -9.75
C ILE A 136 -6.12 7.00 -10.28
N HIS A 137 -5.28 7.19 -11.30
CA HIS A 137 -5.06 8.49 -11.93
C HIS A 137 -6.36 9.08 -12.49
N THR A 138 -7.07 8.33 -13.33
CA THR A 138 -8.34 8.76 -13.95
C THR A 138 -9.40 9.11 -12.92
N VAL A 139 -9.56 8.32 -11.85
CA VAL A 139 -10.55 8.63 -10.82
C VAL A 139 -10.16 9.89 -10.06
N LYS A 140 -8.86 10.09 -9.77
CA LYS A 140 -8.41 11.31 -9.09
C LYS A 140 -8.55 12.55 -9.96
N GLU A 141 -8.26 12.45 -11.26
CA GLU A 141 -8.53 13.53 -12.22
C GLU A 141 -10.02 13.87 -12.28
N ALA A 142 -10.90 12.86 -12.35
CA ALA A 142 -12.35 13.08 -12.35
C ALA A 142 -12.87 13.70 -11.05
N MET A 143 -12.12 13.60 -9.94
CA MET A 143 -12.41 14.24 -8.66
C MET A 143 -11.68 15.57 -8.46
N GLU A 144 -10.96 16.06 -9.48
CA GLU A 144 -10.12 17.27 -9.42
C GLU A 144 -9.04 17.21 -8.31
N LEU A 145 -8.50 16.02 -8.07
CA LEU A 145 -7.48 15.76 -7.06
C LEU A 145 -6.09 15.54 -7.69
N PRO A 146 -5.01 15.96 -7.01
CA PRO A 146 -3.66 15.73 -7.50
C PRO A 146 -3.33 14.24 -7.55
N SER A 147 -2.65 13.79 -8.61
CA SER A 147 -2.17 12.41 -8.70
C SER A 147 -1.17 12.08 -7.58
N PRO A 148 -1.15 10.83 -7.05
CA PRO A 148 -0.18 10.45 -6.05
C PRO A 148 1.22 10.39 -6.65
N ASN A 149 2.23 10.70 -5.84
CA ASN A 149 3.61 10.41 -6.21
C ASN A 149 3.82 8.90 -6.25
N ILE A 150 4.52 8.39 -7.26
CA ILE A 150 4.79 6.95 -7.43
C ILE A 150 6.28 6.72 -7.24
N PHE A 151 6.64 5.80 -6.36
CA PHE A 151 8.00 5.35 -6.11
C PHE A 151 8.10 3.87 -6.46
N LEU A 152 9.13 3.51 -7.23
CA LEU A 152 9.43 2.12 -7.57
C LEU A 152 10.73 1.75 -6.86
N ALA A 153 10.70 0.73 -6.01
CA ALA A 153 11.89 0.19 -5.36
C ALA A 153 12.21 -1.17 -5.98
N SER A 154 13.44 -1.40 -6.42
CA SER A 154 13.84 -2.69 -7.00
C SER A 154 15.35 -2.87 -6.97
N ALA A 155 15.79 -4.11 -6.78
CA ALA A 155 17.21 -4.46 -6.76
C ALA A 155 17.82 -4.79 -8.14
N THR A 156 17.02 -5.14 -9.16
CA THR A 156 17.53 -5.88 -10.34
C THR A 156 17.07 -5.36 -11.71
N LEU A 157 16.55 -4.13 -11.81
CA LEU A 157 16.08 -3.58 -13.09
C LEU A 157 17.22 -3.13 -14.02
N ALA A 158 17.39 -3.82 -15.16
CA ALA A 158 18.41 -3.50 -16.16
C ALA A 158 18.17 -2.17 -16.90
N ASN A 159 16.92 -1.89 -17.30
CA ASN A 159 16.52 -0.60 -17.90
C ASN A 159 15.40 0.04 -17.07
N SER A 160 15.78 0.63 -15.94
CA SER A 160 14.86 1.14 -14.92
C SER A 160 13.96 2.27 -15.43
N LEU A 161 14.48 3.20 -16.25
CA LEU A 161 13.69 4.31 -16.81
C LEU A 161 12.61 3.81 -17.78
N LYS A 162 12.98 2.94 -18.72
CA LYS A 162 12.02 2.36 -19.67
C LYS A 162 10.95 1.53 -18.95
N PHE A 163 11.38 0.70 -18.01
CA PHE A 163 10.48 -0.09 -17.17
C PHE A 163 9.48 0.80 -16.42
N ALA A 164 9.98 1.84 -15.74
CA ALA A 164 9.15 2.77 -15.00
C ALA A 164 8.18 3.53 -15.92
N SER A 165 8.64 3.93 -17.12
CA SER A 165 7.81 4.58 -18.14
C SER A 165 6.66 3.69 -18.59
N ASP A 166 6.94 2.42 -18.90
CA ASP A 166 5.94 1.46 -19.34
C ASP A 166 4.93 1.17 -18.22
N LEU A 167 5.40 0.93 -17.00
CA LEU A 167 4.54 0.60 -15.85
C LEU A 167 3.63 1.78 -15.48
N THR A 168 4.17 2.99 -15.39
CA THR A 168 3.44 4.19 -14.93
C THR A 168 2.74 4.95 -16.07
N SER A 169 3.04 4.62 -17.33
CA SER A 169 2.63 5.38 -18.52
C SER A 169 3.01 6.87 -18.48
N LYS A 170 4.13 7.18 -17.82
CA LYS A 170 4.78 8.51 -17.83
C LYS A 170 5.93 8.51 -18.83
N LYS A 171 6.31 9.69 -19.34
CA LYS A 171 7.48 9.81 -20.21
C LYS A 171 8.74 9.63 -19.37
N GLU A 172 9.80 9.08 -19.96
CA GLU A 172 11.09 8.88 -19.26
C GLU A 172 11.65 10.19 -18.69
N ASN A 173 11.47 11.32 -19.39
CA ASN A 173 11.90 12.63 -18.91
C ASN A 173 11.16 13.13 -17.65
N ASP A 174 10.00 12.54 -17.35
CA ASP A 174 9.21 12.87 -16.15
C ASP A 174 9.60 11.96 -14.96
N ILE A 175 10.53 11.01 -15.16
CA ILE A 175 10.94 10.01 -14.17
C ILE A 175 12.32 10.37 -13.63
N VAL A 176 12.42 10.39 -12.30
CA VAL A 176 13.69 10.59 -11.59
C VAL A 176 14.21 9.24 -11.13
N HIS A 177 15.38 8.86 -11.61
CA HIS A 177 16.13 7.70 -11.14
C HIS A 177 17.24 8.18 -10.20
N ILE A 178 17.31 7.58 -9.01
CA ILE A 178 18.22 7.98 -7.92
C ILE A 178 19.18 6.83 -7.64
#